data_AF-A0A1Y3E5U4-F1
#
_entry.id   AF-A0A1Y3E5U4-F1
#
_cell.length_a   1.000
_cell.length_b   1.000
_cell.length_c   1.000
_cell.angle_alpha   90.00
_cell.angle_beta   90.00
_cell.angle_gamma   90.00
#
_symmetry.space_group_name_H-M   'P 1'
#
loop_
_entity.id
_entity.type
_entity.pdbx_description
1 polymer ?
#
loop_
_entity_poly.entity_id
_entity_poly.type
_entity_poly.pdbx_seq_one_letter_code
_entity_poly.pdbx_strand_id
1 'polypeptide(L)'
;MKFCPSCVLCHEVGDSSGNTVEDCGRRHLPEVDLQAKEIIEYHGYTAEEHDVTTVDGYIIRLHRIPVSIENAGNTAVLLLHGLAASSTSFITNEPKQCLAFLLADRGYDVWLGNVRGNLFCQQHRSLTSEDPKFWRFRFV
;
A
#
# COMPACT_ATOMS: atom_id res chain seq x y z
N MET A 1 19.10 31.48 -6.34
CA MET A 1 18.32 30.35 -5.79
C MET A 1 17.76 29.57 -6.96
N LYS A 2 18.13 28.30 -7.13
CA LYS A 2 17.54 27.42 -8.13
C LYS A 2 16.54 26.53 -7.40
N PHE A 3 15.27 26.63 -7.76
CA PHE A 3 14.22 25.77 -7.24
C PHE A 3 14.23 24.48 -8.06
N CYS A 4 14.39 23.33 -7.40
CA CYS A 4 14.34 22.02 -8.03
C CYS A 4 12.93 21.44 -7.83
N PRO A 5 12.10 21.35 -8.88
CA PRO A 5 10.70 20.93 -8.76
C PRO A 5 10.53 19.42 -8.50
N SER A 6 11.61 18.64 -8.38
CA SER A 6 11.60 17.18 -8.28
C SER A 6 12.00 16.60 -6.92
N CYS A 7 12.27 17.42 -5.90
CA CYS A 7 12.73 16.95 -4.60
C CYS A 7 11.65 17.15 -3.53
N VAL A 8 11.05 16.06 -3.03
CA VAL A 8 10.11 16.11 -1.89
C VAL A 8 10.83 15.97 -0.54
N LEU A 9 12.05 15.39 -0.51
CA LEU A 9 12.93 15.42 0.66
C LEU A 9 14.39 15.44 0.22
N CYS A 10 15.07 16.57 0.42
CA CYS A 10 16.52 16.59 0.53
C CYS A 10 16.84 16.53 2.04
N HIS A 11 17.27 15.38 2.54
CA HIS A 11 18.07 15.38 3.76
C HIS A 11 19.48 15.79 3.32
N GLU A 12 19.97 16.93 3.79
CA GLU A 12 21.34 17.37 3.57
C GLU A 12 22.29 16.37 4.23
N VAL A 13 22.81 15.41 3.46
CA VAL A 13 23.98 14.64 3.87
C VAL A 13 25.18 15.40 3.33
N GLY A 14 25.79 16.20 4.19
CA GLY A 14 27.08 16.82 3.91
C GLY A 14 28.14 15.74 3.83
N ASP A 15 28.66 15.47 2.65
CA ASP A 15 29.91 14.72 2.47
C ASP A 15 31.02 15.69 2.05
N SER A 16 32.12 15.64 2.80
CA SER A 16 33.33 16.44 2.66
C SER A 16 34.20 16.10 1.44
N SER A 17 33.77 15.19 0.57
CA SER A 17 34.44 14.92 -0.70
C SER A 17 33.92 15.86 -1.80
N GLY A 18 34.74 16.82 -2.24
CA GLY A 18 34.37 17.82 -3.24
C GLY A 18 34.05 17.28 -4.65
N ASN A 19 32.94 16.58 -4.79
CA ASN A 19 32.38 16.17 -6.08
C ASN A 19 31.31 17.17 -6.54
N THR A 20 31.39 17.54 -7.81
CA THR A 20 30.51 18.48 -8.50
C THR A 20 29.06 18.00 -8.50
N VAL A 21 28.14 18.96 -8.37
CA VAL A 21 26.68 18.82 -8.28
C VAL A 21 26.09 18.27 -9.59
N GLU A 22 26.34 17.00 -9.93
CA GLU A 22 25.87 16.40 -11.19
C GLU A 22 25.30 14.97 -11.01
N ASP A 23 25.07 14.49 -9.77
CA ASP A 23 24.34 13.24 -9.55
C ASP A 23 23.25 13.40 -8.48
N CYS A 24 22.20 14.15 -8.83
CA CYS A 24 20.90 13.93 -8.21
C CYS A 24 20.21 12.79 -8.98
N GLY A 25 20.87 11.65 -9.12
CA GLY A 25 20.31 10.45 -9.69
C GLY A 25 19.02 10.13 -8.97
N ARG A 26 17.91 10.03 -9.72
CA ARG A 26 16.68 9.46 -9.18
C ARG A 26 17.02 8.03 -8.77
N ARG A 27 17.25 7.80 -7.48
CA ARG A 27 17.32 6.43 -6.97
C ARG A 27 15.95 5.83 -7.22
N HIS A 28 15.88 4.89 -8.17
CA HIS A 28 14.69 4.10 -8.41
C HIS A 28 14.38 3.34 -7.13
N LEU A 29 13.25 3.67 -6.50
CA LEU A 29 12.81 3.00 -5.29
C LEU A 29 12.25 1.63 -5.69
N PRO A 30 12.78 0.51 -5.16
CA PRO A 30 12.31 -0.83 -5.49
C PRO A 30 10.78 -0.97 -5.37
N GLU A 31 10.18 -0.30 -4.38
CA GLU A 31 8.76 -0.34 -4.03
C GLU A 31 7.84 0.18 -5.15
N VAL A 32 8.36 0.96 -6.10
CA VAL A 32 7.58 1.51 -7.23
C VAL A 32 7.00 0.40 -8.11
N ASP A 33 7.74 -0.71 -8.25
CA ASP A 33 7.35 -1.82 -9.12
C ASP A 33 6.71 -2.98 -8.36
N LEU A 34 6.59 -2.87 -7.04
CA LEU A 34 6.07 -3.93 -6.16
C LEU A 34 4.55 -3.83 -5.97
N GLN A 35 3.92 -4.99 -5.89
CA GLN A 35 2.54 -5.15 -5.42
C GLN A 35 2.47 -4.91 -3.90
N ALA A 36 1.26 -4.64 -3.39
CA ALA A 36 1.07 -4.33 -1.97
C ALA A 36 1.62 -5.42 -1.02
N LYS A 37 1.42 -6.70 -1.37
CA LYS A 37 1.99 -7.82 -0.61
C LYS A 37 3.53 -7.79 -0.60
N GLU A 38 4.13 -7.56 -1.76
CA GLU A 38 5.60 -7.52 -1.91
C GLU A 38 6.21 -6.33 -1.17
N ILE A 39 5.52 -5.18 -1.10
CA ILE A 39 5.94 -4.03 -0.29
C ILE A 39 5.99 -4.40 1.20
N ILE A 40 4.99 -5.13 1.70
CA ILE A 40 4.94 -5.57 3.10
C ILE A 40 6.10 -6.52 3.40
N GLU A 41 6.32 -7.51 2.53
CA GLU A 41 7.40 -8.49 2.66
C GLU A 41 8.79 -7.84 2.53
N TYR A 42 8.94 -6.86 1.65
CA TYR A 42 10.16 -6.07 1.48
C TYR A 42 10.58 -5.37 2.77
N HIS A 43 9.63 -4.86 3.54
CA HIS A 43 9.87 -4.26 4.85
C HIS A 43 10.02 -5.26 6.00
N GLY A 44 10.03 -6.57 5.71
CA GLY A 44 10.29 -7.63 6.69
C GLY A 44 9.06 -8.10 7.48
N TYR A 45 7.85 -7.74 7.05
CA TYR A 45 6.60 -8.17 7.66
C TYR A 45 6.03 -9.39 6.93
N THR A 46 5.30 -10.25 7.66
CA THR A 46 4.50 -11.30 7.01
C THR A 46 3.29 -10.68 6.32
N ALA A 47 2.95 -11.18 5.13
CA ALA A 47 1.84 -10.67 4.34
C ALA A 47 0.94 -11.82 3.86
N GLU A 48 -0.37 -11.63 3.97
CA GLU A 48 -1.39 -12.51 3.39
C GLU A 48 -2.29 -11.72 2.42
N GLU A 49 -2.83 -12.41 1.42
CA GLU A 49 -3.85 -11.89 0.50
C GLU A 49 -5.11 -12.73 0.61
N HIS A 50 -6.26 -12.07 0.66
CA HIS A 50 -7.56 -12.72 0.81
C HIS A 50 -8.55 -12.14 -0.19
N ASP A 51 -9.07 -12.98 -1.09
CA ASP A 51 -10.07 -12.57 -2.08
C ASP A 51 -11.49 -12.82 -1.53
N VAL A 52 -12.27 -11.75 -1.39
CA VAL A 52 -13.65 -11.78 -0.89
C VAL A 52 -14.61 -11.49 -2.03
N THR A 53 -15.59 -12.37 -2.27
CA THR A 53 -16.66 -12.07 -3.22
C THR A 53 -17.82 -11.34 -2.54
N THR A 54 -18.16 -10.17 -3.06
CA THR A 54 -19.39 -9.44 -2.71
C THR A 54 -20.65 -10.14 -3.25
N VAL A 55 -21.81 -9.83 -2.67
CA VAL A 55 -23.12 -10.40 -3.07
C VAL A 55 -23.42 -10.14 -4.53
N ASP A 56 -23.04 -8.97 -5.05
CA ASP A 56 -23.27 -8.58 -6.42
C ASP A 56 -22.17 -9.01 -7.39
N GLY A 57 -21.15 -9.74 -6.92
CA GLY A 57 -20.23 -10.51 -7.77
C GLY A 57 -18.82 -9.94 -7.93
N TYR A 58 -18.51 -8.77 -7.37
CA TYR A 58 -17.14 -8.23 -7.36
C TYR A 58 -16.24 -9.05 -6.44
N ILE A 59 -15.02 -9.29 -6.89
CA ILE A 59 -13.96 -9.94 -6.12
C ILE A 59 -13.04 -8.84 -5.59
N ILE A 60 -12.93 -8.75 -4.27
CA ILE A 60 -12.20 -7.71 -3.55
C ILE A 60 -11.00 -8.36 -2.88
N ARG A 61 -9.80 -7.96 -3.28
CA ARG A 61 -8.55 -8.40 -2.64
C ARG A 61 -8.27 -7.58 -1.40
N LEU A 62 -8.21 -8.25 -0.26
CA LEU A 62 -7.74 -7.70 1.01
C LEU A 62 -6.28 -8.11 1.22
N HIS A 63 -5.47 -7.20 1.77
CA HIS A 63 -4.12 -7.53 2.23
C HIS A 63 -4.12 -7.57 3.74
N ARG A 64 -3.32 -8.43 4.36
CA ARG A 64 -3.27 -8.59 5.81
C ARG A 64 -1.83 -8.73 6.29
N ILE A 65 -1.53 -8.06 7.40
CA ILE A 65 -0.31 -8.25 8.18
C ILE A 65 -0.73 -8.98 9.45
N PRO A 66 -0.57 -10.32 9.51
CA PRO A 66 -1.04 -11.09 10.65
C PRO A 66 -0.20 -10.82 11.90
N VAL A 67 -0.86 -10.86 13.06
CA VAL A 67 -0.16 -10.82 14.35
C VAL A 67 0.60 -12.12 14.58
N SER A 68 1.81 -12.05 15.17
CA SER A 68 2.50 -13.27 15.61
C SER A 68 1.69 -13.95 16.72
N ILE A 69 1.63 -15.28 16.69
CA ILE A 69 0.85 -16.10 17.64
C ILE A 69 1.24 -15.82 19.10
N GLU A 70 2.46 -15.31 19.34
CA GLU A 70 2.99 -15.01 20.66
C GLU A 70 2.40 -13.72 21.28
N ASN A 71 1.89 -12.79 20.47
CA ASN A 71 1.35 -11.50 20.90
C ASN A 71 -0.18 -11.48 20.89
N ALA A 72 -0.80 -12.45 21.59
CA ALA A 72 -2.23 -12.78 21.55
C ALA A 72 -3.19 -11.73 22.17
N GLY A 73 -3.07 -10.45 21.79
CA GLY A 73 -4.12 -9.42 21.95
C GLY A 73 -5.15 -9.42 20.81
N ASN A 74 -4.86 -10.12 19.71
CA ASN A 74 -5.72 -10.53 18.58
C ASN A 74 -6.84 -9.56 18.14
N THR A 75 -6.61 -8.26 18.29
CA THR A 75 -7.58 -7.24 17.91
C THR A 75 -7.35 -6.92 16.44
N ALA A 76 -8.33 -7.25 15.62
CA ALA A 76 -8.31 -6.94 14.21
C ALA A 76 -8.58 -5.45 13.97
N VAL A 77 -7.76 -4.82 13.12
CA VAL A 77 -7.94 -3.43 12.68
C VAL A 77 -8.07 -3.40 11.17
N LEU A 78 -9.19 -2.89 10.67
CA LEU A 78 -9.41 -2.68 9.24
C LEU A 78 -9.08 -1.23 8.86
N LEU A 79 -8.07 -1.05 8.01
CA LEU A 79 -7.72 0.22 7.40
C LEU A 79 -8.33 0.30 6.00
N LEU A 80 -9.24 1.24 5.79
CA LEU A 80 -9.89 1.47 4.50
C LEU A 80 -9.43 2.79 3.90
N HIS A 81 -8.97 2.73 2.65
CA HIS A 81 -8.46 3.90 1.94
C HIS A 81 -9.58 4.86 1.49
N GLY A 82 -9.20 6.08 1.12
CA GLY A 82 -10.11 7.11 0.60
C GLY A 82 -10.37 7.03 -0.91
N LEU A 83 -10.91 8.12 -1.47
CA LEU A 83 -11.19 8.26 -2.89
C LEU A 83 -9.92 8.10 -3.74
N ALA A 84 -10.03 7.35 -4.85
CA ALA A 84 -8.95 7.16 -5.84
C ALA A 84 -7.63 6.60 -5.26
N ALA A 85 -7.72 5.81 -4.19
CA ALA A 85 -6.60 5.19 -3.51
C ALA A 85 -6.71 3.65 -3.49
N SER A 86 -5.78 2.99 -2.81
CA SER A 86 -5.80 1.55 -2.56
C SER A 86 -5.21 1.25 -1.18
N SER A 87 -5.17 -0.02 -0.81
CA SER A 87 -4.52 -0.49 0.42
C SER A 87 -3.07 -0.05 0.58
N THR A 88 -2.37 0.29 -0.52
CA THR A 88 -0.97 0.74 -0.45
C THR A 88 -0.81 2.06 0.29
N SER A 89 -1.86 2.89 0.40
CA SER A 89 -1.80 4.18 1.11
C SER A 89 -1.34 4.08 2.57
N PHE A 90 -1.43 2.90 3.19
CA PHE A 90 -1.00 2.67 4.57
C PHE A 90 0.41 2.06 4.70
N ILE A 91 1.08 1.76 3.59
CA ILE A 91 2.36 1.02 3.52
C ILE A 91 3.40 1.63 2.56
N THR A 92 3.15 2.78 1.93
CA THR A 92 4.04 3.37 0.90
C THR A 92 5.18 4.25 1.43
N ASN A 93 5.21 4.56 2.72
CA ASN A 93 6.33 5.27 3.36
C ASN A 93 7.18 4.29 4.17
N GLU A 94 8.25 4.79 4.79
CA GLU A 94 9.06 4.03 5.74
C GLU A 94 8.22 3.37 6.84
N PRO A 95 8.61 2.18 7.35
CA PRO A 95 7.83 1.44 8.34
C PRO A 95 7.37 2.25 9.56
N LYS A 96 8.24 3.13 10.06
CA LYS A 96 7.96 3.98 11.24
C LYS A 96 6.98 5.13 10.97
N GLN A 97 6.60 5.37 9.72
CA GLN A 97 5.68 6.43 9.29
C GLN A 97 4.36 5.89 8.75
N CYS A 98 4.26 4.58 8.57
CA CYS A 98 3.13 3.90 7.99
C CYS A 98 2.23 3.32 9.09
N LEU A 99 0.96 3.70 9.07
CA LEU A 99 0.00 3.29 10.11
C LEU A 99 -0.13 1.76 10.21
N ALA A 100 -0.09 1.05 9.07
CA ALA A 100 -0.20 -0.41 9.06
C ALA A 100 0.94 -1.08 9.83
N PHE A 101 2.17 -0.65 9.58
CA PHE A 101 3.36 -1.19 10.24
C PHE A 101 3.42 -0.80 11.73
N LEU A 102 3.07 0.45 12.06
CA LEU A 102 2.99 0.90 13.46
C LEU A 102 1.96 0.13 14.31
N LEU A 103 0.89 -0.34 13.69
CA LEU A 103 -0.12 -1.21 14.33
C LEU A 103 0.38 -2.65 14.44
N ALA A 104 0.99 -3.19 13.38
CA ALA A 104 1.58 -4.52 13.40
C ALA A 104 2.65 -4.65 14.49
N ASP A 105 3.55 -3.67 14.62
CA ASP A 105 4.58 -3.58 15.66
C ASP A 105 3.99 -3.55 17.08
N ARG A 106 2.72 -3.10 17.22
CA ARG A 106 1.99 -3.06 18.48
C ARG A 106 1.15 -4.31 18.75
N GLY A 107 1.25 -5.33 17.91
CA GLY A 107 0.55 -6.61 18.09
C GLY A 107 -0.92 -6.59 17.64
N TYR A 108 -1.30 -5.70 16.72
CA TYR A 108 -2.61 -5.75 16.08
C TYR A 108 -2.59 -6.67 14.86
N ASP A 109 -3.74 -7.29 14.57
CA ASP A 109 -3.96 -8.01 13.32
C ASP A 109 -4.48 -7.02 12.27
N VAL A 110 -3.61 -6.62 11.34
CA VAL A 110 -3.89 -5.48 10.46
C VAL A 110 -4.45 -5.95 9.14
N TRP A 111 -5.66 -5.51 8.81
CA TRP A 111 -6.33 -5.74 7.54
C TRP A 111 -6.35 -4.46 6.72
N LEU A 112 -5.92 -4.53 5.48
CA LEU A 112 -5.89 -3.44 4.52
C LEU A 112 -6.98 -3.66 3.48
N GLY A 113 -8.06 -2.91 3.63
CA GLY A 113 -9.24 -2.98 2.80
C GLY A 113 -9.02 -2.31 1.45
N ASN A 114 -9.58 -2.92 0.40
CA ASN A 114 -9.74 -2.31 -0.91
C ASN A 114 -11.23 -2.17 -1.25
N VAL A 115 -11.51 -1.31 -2.22
CA VAL A 115 -12.85 -1.12 -2.78
C VAL A 115 -12.88 -1.51 -4.25
N ARG A 116 -14.05 -1.94 -4.72
CA ARG A 116 -14.31 -2.30 -6.12
C ARG A 116 -13.79 -1.23 -7.09
N GLY A 117 -13.14 -1.68 -8.16
CA GLY A 117 -12.62 -0.84 -9.23
C GLY A 117 -11.21 -0.28 -9.02
N ASN A 118 -10.64 -0.34 -7.81
CA ASN A 118 -9.25 0.05 -7.61
C ASN A 118 -8.28 -0.98 -8.23
N LEU A 119 -6.97 -0.69 -8.23
CA LEU A 119 -5.92 -1.51 -8.87
C LEU A 119 -6.02 -3.01 -8.56
N PHE A 120 -6.40 -3.37 -7.33
CA PHE A 120 -6.44 -4.76 -6.87
C PHE A 120 -7.82 -5.42 -7.01
N CYS A 121 -8.85 -4.67 -7.44
CA CYS A 121 -10.26 -5.07 -7.33
C CYS A 121 -11.04 -4.85 -8.64
N GLN A 122 -10.43 -5.20 -9.78
CA GLN A 122 -11.06 -5.15 -11.12
C GLN A 122 -11.60 -6.51 -11.60
N GLN A 123 -11.93 -7.40 -10.67
CA GLN A 123 -12.41 -8.75 -10.97
C GLN A 123 -13.88 -8.91 -10.56
N HIS A 124 -14.63 -9.66 -11.37
CA HIS A 124 -16.05 -9.94 -11.14
C HIS A 124 -16.41 -11.33 -11.66
N ARG A 125 -17.41 -11.98 -11.04
CA ARG A 125 -17.81 -13.37 -11.39
C ARG A 125 -18.31 -13.53 -12.82
N SER A 126 -18.93 -12.51 -13.39
CA SER A 126 -19.64 -12.58 -14.68
C SER A 126 -19.41 -11.41 -15.62
N LEU A 127 -18.63 -10.40 -15.21
CA LEU A 127 -18.39 -9.18 -15.97
C LEU A 127 -16.88 -8.99 -16.08
N THR A 128 -16.42 -8.30 -17.12
CA THR A 128 -15.02 -7.89 -17.25
C THR A 128 -14.88 -6.38 -17.04
N SER A 129 -13.65 -5.90 -16.85
CA SER A 129 -13.34 -4.47 -16.75
C SER A 129 -13.71 -3.68 -18.01
N GLU A 130 -13.90 -4.34 -19.15
CA GLU A 130 -14.32 -3.71 -20.40
C GLU A 130 -15.83 -3.48 -20.47
N ASP A 131 -16.62 -4.20 -19.64
CA ASP A 131 -18.07 -4.04 -19.60
C ASP A 131 -18.47 -2.73 -18.90
N PRO A 132 -19.23 -1.82 -19.53
CA PRO A 132 -19.69 -0.60 -18.85
C PRO A 132 -20.54 -0.86 -17.59
N LYS A 133 -21.18 -2.05 -17.51
CA LYS A 133 -21.94 -2.48 -16.33
C LYS A 133 -21.04 -2.73 -15.12
N PHE A 134 -19.79 -3.13 -15.33
CA PHE A 134 -18.80 -3.31 -14.27
C PHE A 134 -18.54 -2.02 -13.51
N TRP A 135 -18.61 -0.87 -14.19
CA TRP A 135 -18.32 0.44 -13.57
C TRP A 135 -19.57 1.13 -13.01
N ARG A 136 -20.73 0.48 -13.05
CA ARG A 136 -22.01 1.07 -12.63
C ARG A 136 -22.25 0.88 -11.13
N PHE A 137 -21.35 1.39 -10.31
CA PHE A 137 -21.47 1.46 -8.84
C PHE A 137 -21.20 2.89 -8.34
N ARG A 138 -21.60 3.18 -7.10
CA ARG A 138 -21.29 4.45 -6.42
C ARG A 138 -21.15 4.21 -4.92
N PHE A 139 -20.44 5.10 -4.25
CA PHE A 139 -20.56 5.25 -2.80
C PHE A 139 -21.93 5.90 -2.55
N VAL A 140 -22.82 5.22 -1.82
CA VAL A 140 -24.15 5.72 -1.49
C VAL A 140 -24.10 6.40 -0.14
#